data_AF-A0A845KJG1-F1
#
_entry.id   AF-A0A845KJG1-F1
#
_cell.length_a   1.000
_cell.length_b   1.000
_cell.length_c   1.000
_cell.angle_alpha   90.00
_cell.angle_beta   90.00
_cell.angle_gamma   90.00
#
_symmetry.space_group_name_H-M   'P 1'
#
loop_
_entity.id
_entity.type
_entity.pdbx_description
1 polymer ?
#
loop_
_entity_poly.entity_id
_entity_poly.type
_entity_poly.pdbx_seq_one_letter_code
_entity_poly.pdbx_strand_id
1 'polypeptide(L)' 'MVRKIIEIKYAEDENLQKACEKALGQIENSHYDEELKDEGINEVLRYGIAFYKKRCNVMKSLS' A
#
# COMPACT_ATOMS: atom_id res chain seq x y z
N MET A 1 -0.99 0.42 -19.09
CA MET A 1 -2.09 0.00 -18.19
C MET A 1 -1.57 0.18 -16.78
N VAL A 2 -2.26 0.95 -15.93
CA VAL A 2 -1.77 1.24 -14.56
C VAL A 2 -2.56 0.37 -13.59
N ARG A 3 -1.88 -0.47 -12.80
CA ARG A 3 -2.52 -1.29 -11.78
C ARG A 3 -2.45 -0.57 -10.44
N LYS A 4 -3.51 -0.70 -9.65
CA LYS A 4 -3.62 -0.09 -8.33
C LYS A 4 -3.68 -1.19 -7.29
N ILE A 5 -2.85 -1.09 -6.26
CA ILE A 5 -2.89 -1.99 -5.10
C ILE A 5 -3.18 -1.12 -3.88
N ILE A 6 -4.17 -1.54 -3.09
CA ILE A 6 -4.60 -0.82 -1.90
C ILE A 6 -4.54 -1.80 -0.74
N GLU A 7 -3.79 -1.43 0.29
CA GLU A 7 -3.73 -2.17 1.55
C GLU A 7 -4.25 -1.28 2.68
N ILE A 8 -5.15 -1.83 3.48
CA ILE A 8 -5.82 -1.11 4.56
C ILE A 8 -5.44 -1.75 5.89
N LYS A 9 -5.03 -0.93 6.86
CA LYS A 9 -4.74 -1.35 8.23
C LYS A 9 -5.47 -0.53 9.26
N TYR A 10 -5.79 -1.17 10.38
CA TYR A 10 -6.15 -0.48 11.61
C TYR A 10 -4.88 -0.33 12.45
N ALA A 11 -4.55 0.89 12.86
CA ALA A 11 -3.41 1.15 13.72
C ALA A 11 -3.78 0.76 15.16
N GLU A 12 -2.88 0.06 15.85
CA GLU A 12 -3.07 -0.31 17.26
C GLU A 12 -2.85 0.90 18.19
N ASP A 13 -2.03 1.86 17.75
CA ASP A 13 -1.74 3.12 18.41
C ASP A 13 -2.13 4.32 17.50
N GLU A 14 -1.90 5.54 17.98
CA GLU A 14 -2.17 6.75 17.19
C GLU A 14 -1.15 7.00 16.08
N ASN A 15 -0.16 6.11 15.89
CA ASN A 15 0.88 6.25 14.87
C ASN A 15 0.39 5.71 13.52
N LEU A 16 -0.55 6.45 12.94
CA LEU A 16 -1.09 6.19 11.61
C LEU A 16 -0.04 6.18 10.51
N GLN A 17 1.05 6.94 10.65
CA GLN A 17 2.12 6.98 9.68
C GLN A 17 2.86 5.64 9.63
N LYS A 18 3.30 5.12 10.78
CA LYS A 18 3.95 3.81 10.87
C LYS A 18 3.03 2.69 10.36
N ALA A 19 1.73 2.79 10.60
CA ALA A 19 0.76 1.83 10.08
C ALA A 19 0.63 1.89 8.54
N CYS A 20 0.62 3.08 7.95
CA CYS A 20 0.63 3.24 6.49
C CYS A 20 1.94 2.75 5.86
N GLU A 21 3.09 3.05 6.45
CA GLU A 21 4.40 2.56 6.00
C GLU A 21 4.46 1.03 6.02
N LYS A 22 3.92 0.40 7.08
CA LYS A 22 3.77 -1.06 7.13
C LYS A 22 2.84 -1.60 6.04
N ALA A 23 1.76 -0.90 5.71
CA ALA A 23 0.83 -1.30 4.66
C ALA A 23 1.52 -1.23 3.28
N LEU A 24 2.24 -0.15 2.99
CA LEU A 24 3.03 -0.01 1.76
C LEU A 24 4.14 -1.06 1.67
N GLY A 25 4.89 -1.30 2.75
CA GLY A 25 5.92 -2.33 2.78
C GLY A 25 5.37 -3.75 2.61
N GLN A 26 4.13 -4.00 3.03
CA GLN A 26 3.46 -5.28 2.77
C GLN A 26 3.11 -5.43 1.28
N ILE A 27 2.70 -4.35 0.60
CA ILE A 27 2.49 -4.36 -0.85
C ILE A 27 3.80 -4.63 -1.59
N GLU A 28 4.89 -3.97 -1.18
CA GLU A 28 6.22 -4.11 -1.80
C GLU A 28 6.83 -5.50 -1.60
N ASN A 29 6.66 -6.09 -0.42
CA ASN A 29 7.18 -7.43 -0.12
C ASN A 29 6.28 -8.57 -0.63
N SER A 30 5.04 -8.25 -1.03
CA SER A 30 4.20 -9.24 -1.68
C SER A 30 4.70 -9.36 -3.11
N HIS A 31 5.16 -10.55 -3.51
CA HIS A 31 5.68 -10.89 -4.85
C HIS A 31 4.65 -10.76 -5.99
N TYR A 32 3.66 -9.87 -5.90
CA TYR A 32 2.77 -9.54 -7.01
C TYR A 32 3.54 -8.97 -8.21
N ASP A 33 4.74 -8.40 -8.01
CA ASP A 33 5.56 -7.81 -9.07
C ASP A 33 6.03 -8.83 -10.13
N GLU A 34 6.05 -10.13 -9.84
CA GLU A 34 6.50 -11.15 -10.81
C GLU A 34 5.42 -11.48 -11.85
N GLU A 35 4.15 -11.64 -11.44
CA GLU A 35 3.03 -11.88 -12.37
C GLU A 35 2.69 -10.62 -13.19
N LEU A 36 2.95 -9.42 -12.65
CA LEU A 36 2.60 -8.15 -13.28
C LEU A 36 3.50 -7.75 -14.44
N LYS A 37 4.77 -8.14 -14.38
CA LYS A 37 5.72 -7.90 -15.47
C LYS A 37 5.36 -8.70 -16.71
N ASP A 38 4.86 -9.93 -16.54
CA ASP A 38 4.40 -10.77 -17.65
C ASP A 38 3.12 -10.23 -18.32
N GLU A 39 2.29 -9.47 -17.58
CA GLU A 39 1.12 -8.76 -18.13
C GLU A 39 1.47 -7.43 -18.82
N GLY A 40 2.75 -7.03 -18.87
CA GLY A 40 3.19 -5.76 -19.47
C GLY A 40 2.84 -4.52 -18.63
N ILE A 41 2.61 -4.70 -17.33
CA ILE A 41 2.33 -3.62 -16.38
C ILE A 41 3.65 -3.14 -15.77
N ASN A 42 4.11 -1.99 -16.24
CA ASN A 42 5.36 -1.38 -15.78
C ASN A 42 5.17 -0.43 -14.59
N GLU A 43 3.93 -0.01 -14.31
CA GLU A 43 3.62 0.98 -13.27
C GLU A 43 2.52 0.46 -12.35
N VAL A 44 2.87 0.32 -11.07
CA VAL A 44 1.94 -0.03 -10.00
C VAL A 44 1.81 1.14 -9.03
N LEU A 45 0.59 1.65 -8.91
CA LEU A 45 0.27 2.67 -7.94
C LEU A 45 -0.18 2.01 -6.63
N ARG A 46 0.65 2.13 -5.60
CA ARG A 46 0.48 1.49 -4.30
C ARG A 46 -0.12 2.48 -3.30
N TYR A 47 -1.13 2.07 -2.55
CA TYR A 47 -1.75 2.85 -1.49
C TYR A 47 -1.73 2.10 -0.17
N GLY A 48 -1.17 2.74 0.87
CA GLY A 48 -1.29 2.29 2.25
C GLY A 48 -2.26 3.20 2.98
N ILE A 49 -3.32 2.64 3.55
CA ILE A 49 -4.33 3.37 4.31
C ILE A 49 -4.33 2.87 5.74
N ALA A 50 -4.22 3.78 6.71
CA ALA A 50 -4.30 3.46 8.13
C ALA A 50 -5.49 4.18 8.79
N PHE A 51 -6.20 3.48 9.67
CA PHE A 51 -7.29 4.02 10.47
C PHE A 51 -6.99 3.90 11.97
N TYR A 52 -7.36 4.93 12.73
CA TYR A 52 -7.33 4.92 14.19
C TYR A 52 -8.50 5.75 14.72
N LYS A 53 -9.50 5.08 15.32
CA LYS A 53 -10.73 5.73 15.78
C LYS A 53 -11.39 6.54 14.65
N LYS A 54 -11.43 7.87 14.78
CA LYS A 54 -12.00 8.81 13.79
C LYS A 54 -10.95 9.45 12.86
N ARG A 55 -9.70 9.03 12.95
CA ARG A 55 -8.59 9.55 12.13
C ARG A 55 -8.20 8.51 11.10
N CYS A 56 -7.79 8.98 9.92
CA CYS A 56 -7.19 8.15 8.91
C CYS A 56 -5.96 8.83 8.33
N ASN A 57 -5.04 8.04 7.81
CA ASN A 57 -3.91 8.50 7.02
C ASN A 57 -3.84 7.69 5.74
N VAL A 58 -3.40 8.34 4.66
CA VAL A 58 -3.26 7.72 3.34
C VAL A 58 -1.87 8.06 2.80
N MET A 59 -1.13 7.05 2.41
CA MET A 59 0.17 7.19 1.75
C MET A 59 0.13 6.51 0.40
N LYS A 60 0.85 7.07 -0.58
CA LYS A 60 0.96 6.51 -1.92
C LYS A 60 2.43 6.36 -2.31
N SER A 61 2.74 5.29 -3.04
CA SER A 61 4.04 5.03 -3.64
C SER A 61 3.84 4.58 -5.10
N LEU A 62 4.82 4.83 -5.95
CA LEU A 62 4.83 4.43 -7.36
C LEU A 62 6.05 3.56 -7.61
N SER A 63 5.87 2.44 -8.31
CA SER A 63 6.95 1.58 -8.80
C SER A 63 7.44 2.00 -10.17
#